data_AF-X6MQ36-F1
#
_entry.id   AF-X6MQ36-F1
#
_cell.length_a   1.000
_cell.length_b   1.000
_cell.length_c   1.000
_cell.angle_alpha   90.00
_cell.angle_beta   90.00
_cell.angle_gamma   90.00
#
_symmetry.space_group_name_H-M   'P 1'
#
loop_
_entity.id
_entity.type
_entity.pdbx_description
1 polymer ?
#
loop_
_entity_poly.entity_id
_entity_poly.type
_entity_poly.pdbx_seq_one_letter_code
_entity_poly.pdbx_strand_id
1 'polypeptide(L)'
;MGSYCSSCSDKTHIENTRAKREPILTEVISLLACCFSWLETCKIVHQKLKRTFYRNKRVQFRTFKQMEWLAKSLCLGLLNESQSTVSSKKSMDLSNFEKLFEELGKFMKTLPPKSRKYIWDHAVTEKKGDDNTKKVIDKTTDQEQITRLLCDCVIVFIKYLNRNEKPLKSKSVLPYVEPAARWIFDNYGELERLQFELETNYFADILAEYQVQLLCLFKKKLTVVLFTFVQRMCFYTSI
;
A
#
# COMPACT_ATOMS: atom_id res chain seq x y z
N MET A 1 -32.20 13.65 -47.37
CA MET A 1 -32.84 14.39 -46.24
C MET A 1 -33.00 13.38 -45.13
N GLY A 2 -32.35 13.39 -43.97
CA GLY A 2 -31.54 14.36 -43.25
C GLY A 2 -31.79 14.03 -41.77
N SER A 3 -30.76 13.71 -40.99
CA SER A 3 -30.70 13.99 -39.56
C SER A 3 -29.37 13.50 -38.98
N TYR A 4 -28.52 14.46 -38.65
CA TYR A 4 -27.32 14.28 -37.86
C TYR A 4 -27.73 14.26 -36.38
N CYS A 5 -27.37 13.20 -35.65
CA CYS A 5 -27.38 13.24 -34.19
C CYS A 5 -25.97 13.56 -33.68
N SER A 6 -25.83 14.82 -33.26
CA SER A 6 -24.78 15.34 -32.41
C SER A 6 -24.85 14.67 -31.04
N SER A 7 -23.74 14.12 -30.54
CA SER A 7 -23.63 13.75 -29.13
C SER A 7 -22.41 14.44 -28.52
N CYS A 8 -22.70 15.34 -27.59
CA CYS A 8 -21.80 16.31 -26.99
C CYS A 8 -20.95 15.69 -25.87
N SER A 9 -19.67 16.08 -25.88
CA SER A 9 -18.66 16.07 -24.83
C SER A 9 -19.13 15.87 -23.37
N ASP A 10 -18.71 14.74 -22.78
CA ASP A 10 -18.50 14.58 -21.33
C ASP A 10 -17.01 14.83 -21.00
N LYS A 11 -16.62 16.11 -20.86
CA LYS A 11 -15.26 16.50 -20.42
C LYS A 11 -15.21 17.13 -19.02
N THR A 12 -16.35 17.36 -18.38
CA THR A 12 -16.44 18.14 -17.13
C THR A 12 -16.14 17.33 -15.86
N HIS A 13 -16.10 16.00 -15.92
CA HIS A 13 -15.87 15.17 -14.72
C HIS A 13 -14.39 14.95 -14.37
N ILE A 14 -13.47 15.17 -15.32
CA ILE A 14 -12.02 14.96 -15.10
C ILE A 14 -11.37 16.18 -14.43
N GLU A 15 -11.83 17.41 -14.70
CA GLU A 15 -11.24 18.62 -14.09
C GLU A 15 -11.51 18.74 -12.59
N ASN A 16 -12.63 18.21 -12.09
CA ASN A 16 -13.00 18.34 -10.68
C ASN A 16 -12.15 17.47 -9.72
N THR A 17 -11.46 16.45 -10.24
CA THR A 17 -10.52 15.64 -9.44
C THR A 17 -9.10 16.21 -9.39
N ARG A 18 -8.77 17.14 -10.31
CA ARG A 18 -7.46 17.82 -10.34
C ARG A 18 -7.39 18.90 -9.26
N ALA A 19 -8.47 19.66 -9.05
CA ALA A 19 -8.56 20.71 -8.04
C ALA A 19 -8.43 20.22 -6.59
N LYS A 20 -8.77 18.95 -6.30
CA LYS A 20 -8.61 18.36 -4.96
C LYS A 20 -7.20 17.84 -4.64
N ARG A 21 -6.31 17.68 -5.64
CA ARG A 21 -4.97 17.10 -5.46
C ARG A 21 -3.87 18.13 -5.22
N GLU A 22 -4.06 19.37 -5.65
CA GLU A 22 -3.06 20.43 -5.49
C GLU A 22 -2.72 20.78 -4.03
N PRO A 23 -3.67 20.92 -3.08
CA PRO A 23 -3.30 21.30 -1.71
C PRO A 23 -2.45 20.23 -1.00
N ILE A 24 -2.66 18.96 -1.34
CA ILE A 24 -1.90 17.84 -0.76
C ILE A 24 -0.44 17.89 -1.23
N LEU A 25 -0.20 18.26 -2.48
CA LEU A 25 1.17 18.34 -3.02
C LEU A 25 1.96 19.47 -2.36
N THR A 26 1.33 20.64 -2.15
CA THR A 26 1.97 21.80 -1.51
C THR A 26 2.32 21.51 -0.04
N GLU A 27 1.44 20.83 0.70
CA GLU A 27 1.73 20.40 2.07
C GLU A 27 2.88 19.39 2.13
N VAL A 28 2.93 18.43 1.20
CA VAL A 28 4.02 17.45 1.13
C VAL A 28 5.34 18.13 0.77
N ILE A 29 5.35 19.07 -0.19
CA ILE A 29 6.55 19.83 -0.56
C ILE A 29 7.04 20.69 0.61
N SER A 30 6.13 21.35 1.34
CA SER A 30 6.44 22.11 2.54
C SER A 30 7.10 21.24 3.62
N LEU A 31 6.52 20.07 3.90
CA LEU A 31 7.08 19.10 4.86
C LEU A 31 8.45 18.59 4.41
N LEU A 32 8.64 18.33 3.12
CA LEU A 32 9.94 17.93 2.57
C LEU A 32 10.97 19.04 2.69
N ALA A 33 10.62 20.28 2.34
CA ALA A 33 11.52 21.43 2.49
C ALA A 33 11.92 21.66 3.95
N CYS A 34 10.96 21.52 4.88
CA CYS A 34 11.23 21.59 6.31
C CYS A 34 12.16 20.45 6.77
N CYS A 35 11.95 19.22 6.27
CA CYS A 35 12.83 18.08 6.54
C CYS A 35 14.25 18.29 5.99
N PHE A 36 14.41 18.86 4.79
CA PHE A 36 15.72 19.15 4.21
C PHE A 36 16.46 20.26 4.96
N SER A 37 15.76 21.36 5.30
CA SER A 37 16.30 22.43 6.14
C SER A 37 16.71 21.91 7.52
N TRP A 38 15.89 21.02 8.09
CA TRP A 38 16.20 20.32 9.34
C TRP A 38 17.42 19.39 9.20
N LEU A 39 17.53 18.65 8.10
CA LEU A 39 18.70 17.79 7.85
C LEU A 39 19.99 18.62 7.78
N GLU A 40 19.93 19.78 7.15
CA GLU A 40 21.09 20.66 7.00
C GLU A 40 21.49 21.31 8.32
N THR A 41 20.51 21.73 9.13
CA THR A 41 20.78 22.19 10.50
C THR A 41 21.29 21.06 11.40
N CYS A 42 20.77 19.84 11.27
CA CYS A 42 21.31 18.65 11.94
C CYS A 42 22.75 18.35 11.52
N LYS A 43 23.14 18.52 10.24
CA LYS A 43 24.55 18.37 9.81
C LYS A 43 25.44 19.41 10.47
N ILE A 44 25.01 20.67 10.53
CA ILE A 44 25.76 21.76 11.16
C ILE A 44 25.91 21.52 12.67
N VAL A 45 24.82 21.13 13.34
CA VAL A 45 24.81 20.77 14.77
C VAL A 45 25.68 19.54 15.02
N HIS A 46 25.61 18.52 14.16
CA HIS A 46 26.48 17.35 14.24
C HIS A 46 27.95 17.68 14.00
N GLN A 47 28.28 18.63 13.12
CA GLN A 47 29.65 19.08 12.89
C GLN A 47 30.20 19.87 14.09
N LYS A 48 29.35 20.66 14.76
CA LYS A 48 29.68 21.35 16.02
C LYS A 48 29.79 20.37 17.19
N LEU A 49 28.89 19.40 17.31
CA LEU A 49 28.94 18.32 18.30
C LEU A 49 30.16 17.40 18.07
N LYS A 50 30.52 17.08 16.83
CA LYS A 50 31.75 16.32 16.54
C LYS A 50 33.01 16.99 17.09
N ARG A 51 33.03 18.33 17.20
CA ARG A 51 34.15 19.07 17.77
C ARG A 51 34.15 19.08 19.31
N THR A 52 32.99 19.01 19.96
CA THR A 52 32.84 19.06 21.42
C THR A 52 32.72 17.67 22.08
N PHE A 53 32.31 16.64 21.34
CA PHE A 53 31.83 15.36 21.86
C PHE A 53 32.78 14.17 21.58
N TYR A 54 34.10 14.37 21.62
CA TYR A 54 35.07 13.26 21.50
C TYR A 54 35.30 12.47 22.81
N ARG A 55 34.59 12.77 23.91
CA ARG A 55 34.81 12.13 25.21
C ARG A 55 33.79 11.08 25.66
N ASN A 56 32.63 10.92 25.03
CA ASN A 56 31.62 9.96 25.51
C ASN A 56 30.98 9.16 24.35
N LYS A 57 31.61 8.04 23.94
CA LYS A 57 31.28 7.26 22.74
C LYS A 57 30.62 5.92 23.09
N ARG A 58 29.38 5.69 22.62
CA ARG A 58 28.94 4.46 21.90
C ARG A 58 27.43 4.40 21.64
N VAL A 59 26.60 4.97 22.51
CA VAL A 59 25.13 4.77 22.44
C VAL A 59 24.45 5.65 21.38
N GLN A 60 24.87 6.91 21.21
CA GLN A 60 24.17 7.85 20.32
C GLN A 60 24.45 7.67 18.81
N PHE A 61 25.54 6.99 18.45
CA PHE A 61 25.89 6.79 17.03
C PHE A 61 24.99 5.75 16.34
N ARG A 62 24.41 4.81 17.11
CA ARG A 62 23.50 3.78 16.58
C ARG A 62 22.14 4.36 16.23
N THR A 63 21.55 5.17 17.11
CA THR A 63 20.26 5.83 16.87
C THR A 63 20.33 6.80 15.69
N PHE A 64 21.44 7.53 15.54
CA PHE A 64 21.61 8.45 14.40
C PHE A 64 21.69 7.71 13.05
N LYS A 65 22.51 6.66 12.95
CA LYS A 65 22.58 5.84 11.72
C LYS A 65 21.25 5.18 11.37
N GLN A 66 20.47 4.77 12.38
CA GLN A 66 19.17 4.17 12.17
C GLN A 66 18.15 5.19 11.63
N MET A 67 18.18 6.43 12.12
CA MET A 67 17.34 7.51 11.58
C MET A 67 17.78 7.96 10.19
N GLU A 68 19.08 8.01 9.91
CA GLU A 68 19.59 8.31 8.57
C GLU A 68 19.12 7.27 7.54
N TRP A 69 19.10 5.99 7.92
CA TRP A 69 18.58 4.91 7.08
C TRP A 69 17.07 5.04 6.84
N LEU A 70 16.27 5.29 7.89
CA LEU A 70 14.82 5.50 7.77
C LEU A 70 14.48 6.71 6.90
N ALA A 71 15.20 7.83 7.07
CA ALA A 71 15.00 9.03 6.27
C ALA A 71 15.36 8.79 4.79
N LYS A 72 16.47 8.08 4.52
CA LYS A 72 16.84 7.70 3.14
C LYS A 72 15.82 6.76 2.51
N SER A 73 15.33 5.77 3.25
CA SER A 73 14.29 4.84 2.78
C SER A 73 12.99 5.56 2.43
N LEU A 74 12.56 6.50 3.28
CA LEU A 74 11.36 7.32 3.03
C LEU A 74 11.54 8.26 1.82
N CYS A 75 12.70 8.91 1.68
CA CYS A 75 12.98 9.76 0.53
C CYS A 75 13.06 8.97 -0.79
N LEU A 76 13.60 7.74 -0.77
CA LEU A 76 13.65 6.87 -1.95
C LEU A 76 12.26 6.40 -2.40
N GLY A 77 11.35 6.12 -1.46
CA GLY A 77 9.95 5.80 -1.76
C GLY A 77 9.23 6.96 -2.45
N LEU A 78 9.40 8.18 -1.93
CA LEU A 78 8.75 9.38 -2.46
C LEU A 78 9.32 9.86 -3.81
N LEU A 79 10.63 9.74 -4.03
CA LEU A 79 11.26 10.18 -5.30
C LEU A 79 10.94 9.24 -6.49
N ASN A 80 10.71 7.95 -6.23
CA ASN A 80 10.33 7.00 -7.27
C ASN A 80 8.90 7.23 -7.82
N GLU A 81 8.08 8.01 -7.13
CA GLU A 81 6.72 8.34 -7.58
C GLU A 81 6.68 9.34 -8.74
N SER A 82 7.73 10.14 -8.91
CA SER A 82 7.80 11.22 -9.90
C SER A 82 8.19 10.80 -11.33
N GLN A 83 8.49 9.52 -11.60
CA GLN A 83 9.04 9.08 -12.90
C GLN A 83 8.21 8.02 -13.68
N SER A 84 6.93 7.84 -13.38
CA SER A 84 6.14 6.74 -13.98
C SER A 84 5.17 7.20 -15.08
N THR A 85 5.70 7.56 -16.26
CA THR A 85 4.92 7.61 -17.51
C THR A 85 5.75 7.05 -18.66
N VAL A 86 5.86 5.71 -18.77
CA VAL A 86 5.88 4.92 -20.02
C VAL A 86 5.82 3.44 -19.63
N SER A 87 4.78 2.76 -20.11
CA SER A 87 4.45 1.35 -19.87
C SER A 87 5.46 0.41 -20.51
N SER A 88 6.51 0.07 -19.78
CA SER A 88 7.25 -1.19 -19.97
C SER A 88 6.82 -2.17 -18.88
N LYS A 89 6.62 -3.45 -19.22
CA LYS A 89 6.30 -4.54 -18.26
C LYS A 89 7.44 -4.67 -17.25
N LYS A 90 7.40 -3.86 -16.20
CA LYS A 90 8.36 -3.86 -15.11
C LYS A 90 7.99 -5.04 -14.21
N SER A 91 8.96 -5.92 -13.93
CA SER A 91 8.82 -6.91 -12.86
C SER A 91 8.41 -6.16 -11.59
N MET A 92 7.24 -6.50 -11.04
CA MET A 92 6.78 -5.89 -9.81
C MET A 92 7.60 -6.47 -8.67
N ASP A 93 8.48 -5.65 -8.11
CA ASP A 93 9.19 -6.00 -6.89
C ASP A 93 8.19 -5.93 -5.73
N LEU A 94 8.04 -7.04 -5.02
CA LEU A 94 7.22 -7.14 -3.81
C LEU A 94 7.66 -6.15 -2.73
N SER A 95 8.86 -5.59 -2.84
CA SER A 95 9.35 -4.50 -1.99
C SER A 95 8.51 -3.22 -2.11
N ASN A 96 7.82 -2.99 -3.23
CA ASN A 96 6.94 -1.83 -3.43
C ASN A 96 5.50 -2.12 -2.99
N PHE A 97 5.38 -2.57 -1.73
CA PHE A 97 4.12 -2.97 -1.13
C PHE A 97 3.09 -1.84 -1.05
N GLU A 98 3.55 -0.58 -1.05
CA GLU A 98 2.69 0.60 -1.01
C GLU A 98 1.71 0.68 -2.18
N LYS A 99 2.00 0.08 -3.33
CA LYS A 99 1.09 0.09 -4.50
C LYS A 99 0.43 -1.25 -4.76
N LEU A 100 0.70 -2.26 -3.94
CA LEU A 100 0.26 -3.63 -4.19
C LEU A 100 -1.26 -3.72 -4.27
N PHE A 101 -1.99 -3.19 -3.29
CA PHE A 101 -3.44 -3.31 -3.24
C PHE A 101 -4.14 -2.40 -4.24
N GLU A 102 -3.54 -1.26 -4.59
CA GLU A 102 -4.05 -0.40 -5.66
C GLU A 102 -4.01 -1.12 -7.02
N GLU A 103 -2.85 -1.67 -7.38
CA GLU A 103 -2.67 -2.40 -8.63
C GLU A 103 -3.45 -3.73 -8.64
N LEU A 104 -3.53 -4.41 -7.50
CA LEU A 104 -4.38 -5.59 -7.33
C LEU A 104 -5.85 -5.25 -7.54
N GLY A 105 -6.34 -4.13 -6.98
CA GLY A 105 -7.70 -3.66 -7.20
C GLY A 105 -7.99 -3.41 -8.68
N LYS A 106 -7.08 -2.74 -9.39
CA LYS A 106 -7.19 -2.54 -10.85
C LYS A 106 -7.23 -3.88 -11.59
N PHE A 107 -6.36 -4.82 -11.22
CA PHE A 107 -6.34 -6.15 -11.81
C PHE A 107 -7.67 -6.90 -11.59
N MET A 108 -8.23 -6.87 -10.37
CA MET A 108 -9.49 -7.54 -10.04
C MET A 108 -10.68 -7.00 -10.84
N LYS A 109 -10.69 -5.69 -11.16
CA LYS A 109 -11.71 -5.09 -12.06
C LYS A 109 -11.66 -5.68 -13.47
N THR A 110 -10.48 -6.06 -13.95
CA THR A 110 -10.27 -6.62 -15.30
C THR A 110 -10.47 -8.12 -15.41
N LEU A 111 -10.54 -8.85 -14.28
CA LEU A 111 -10.70 -10.29 -14.30
C LEU A 111 -12.09 -10.70 -14.79
N PRO A 112 -12.19 -11.69 -15.69
CA PRO A 112 -13.49 -12.22 -16.09
C PRO A 112 -14.14 -13.00 -14.93
N PRO A 113 -15.48 -13.06 -14.85
CA PRO A 113 -16.18 -13.75 -13.77
C PRO A 113 -15.72 -15.20 -13.56
N LYS A 114 -15.41 -15.91 -14.65
CA LYS A 114 -14.90 -17.30 -14.59
C LYS A 114 -13.58 -17.42 -13.82
N SER A 115 -12.68 -16.44 -13.94
CA SER A 115 -11.42 -16.44 -13.20
C SER A 115 -11.64 -16.09 -11.74
N ARG A 116 -12.54 -15.16 -11.43
CA ARG A 116 -12.92 -14.83 -10.04
C ARG A 116 -13.56 -16.04 -9.34
N LYS A 117 -14.48 -16.73 -10.02
CA LYS A 117 -15.04 -18.00 -9.55
C LYS A 117 -13.96 -19.03 -9.21
N TYR A 118 -12.98 -19.21 -10.09
CA TYR A 118 -11.88 -20.16 -9.83
C TYR A 118 -11.02 -19.76 -8.63
N ILE A 119 -10.74 -18.47 -8.46
CA ILE A 119 -10.04 -17.95 -7.26
C ILE A 119 -10.86 -18.25 -6.00
N TRP A 120 -12.16 -17.98 -6.02
CA TRP A 120 -13.05 -18.24 -4.89
C TRP A 120 -13.11 -19.73 -4.53
N ASP A 121 -13.36 -20.58 -5.53
CA ASP A 121 -13.46 -22.04 -5.39
C ASP A 121 -12.16 -22.65 -4.82
N HIS A 122 -11.01 -22.02 -5.05
CA HIS A 122 -9.74 -22.47 -4.49
C HIS A 122 -9.53 -21.96 -3.06
N ALA A 123 -9.78 -20.68 -2.81
CA ALA A 123 -9.50 -20.01 -1.54
C ALA A 123 -10.49 -20.37 -0.42
N VAL A 124 -11.79 -20.34 -0.73
CA VAL A 124 -12.89 -20.41 0.23
C VAL A 124 -13.49 -21.82 0.23
N THR A 125 -12.69 -22.78 0.68
CA THR A 125 -13.10 -24.18 0.85
C THR A 125 -13.01 -24.62 2.30
N GLU A 126 -14.03 -25.36 2.70
CA GLU A 126 -14.09 -26.07 3.97
C GLU A 126 -13.74 -27.55 3.75
N LYS A 127 -12.89 -28.08 4.62
CA LYS A 127 -12.69 -29.53 4.72
C LYS A 127 -13.82 -30.07 5.60
N LYS A 128 -14.76 -30.82 5.01
CA LYS A 128 -15.66 -31.65 5.80
C LYS A 128 -14.86 -32.83 6.38
N GLY A 129 -15.15 -33.19 7.62
CA GLY A 129 -14.45 -34.26 8.34
C GLY A 129 -14.54 -35.62 7.61
N ASP A 130 -13.42 -36.34 7.66
CA ASP A 130 -13.08 -37.67 7.11
C ASP A 130 -13.25 -37.90 5.60
N ASP A 131 -14.32 -37.41 4.98
CA ASP A 131 -14.44 -37.44 3.53
C ASP A 131 -13.69 -36.24 2.95
N ASN A 132 -12.59 -36.50 2.26
CA ASN A 132 -11.67 -35.53 1.62
C ASN A 132 -12.34 -34.64 0.53
N THR A 133 -13.67 -34.54 0.54
CA THR A 133 -14.52 -33.68 -0.28
C THR A 133 -14.45 -32.23 0.22
N LYS A 134 -13.95 -31.35 -0.63
CA LYS A 134 -13.95 -29.90 -0.39
C LYS A 134 -15.32 -29.35 -0.74
N LYS A 135 -15.99 -28.70 0.21
CA LYS A 135 -17.20 -27.93 -0.06
C LYS A 135 -16.81 -26.48 -0.25
N VAL A 136 -17.25 -25.86 -1.36
CA VAL A 136 -17.12 -24.42 -1.56
C VAL A 136 -18.22 -23.72 -0.75
N ILE A 137 -17.84 -22.69 -0.02
CA ILE A 137 -18.74 -21.91 0.84
C ILE A 137 -19.17 -20.65 0.07
N ASP A 138 -20.41 -20.22 0.25
CA ASP A 138 -20.96 -19.04 -0.45
C ASP A 138 -20.59 -17.71 0.21
N LYS A 139 -20.08 -17.73 1.44
CA LYS A 139 -19.63 -16.55 2.17
C LYS A 139 -18.46 -16.88 3.07
N THR A 140 -17.58 -15.91 3.32
CA THR A 140 -16.45 -16.13 4.24
C THR A 140 -16.93 -16.03 5.68
N THR A 141 -16.54 -16.96 6.55
CA THR A 141 -16.94 -16.99 7.97
C THR A 141 -15.84 -16.56 8.93
N ASP A 142 -14.58 -16.60 8.48
CA ASP A 142 -13.42 -16.31 9.31
C ASP A 142 -12.38 -15.44 8.58
N GLN A 143 -11.51 -14.79 9.36
CA GLN A 143 -10.40 -14.00 8.83
C GLN A 143 -9.42 -14.85 8.00
N GLU A 144 -9.31 -16.15 8.31
CA GLU A 144 -8.39 -17.06 7.63
C GLU A 144 -8.80 -17.29 6.17
N GLN A 145 -10.09 -17.43 5.88
CA GLN A 145 -10.66 -17.55 4.54
C GLN A 145 -10.40 -16.28 3.72
N ILE A 146 -10.57 -15.10 4.33
CA ILE A 146 -10.24 -13.83 3.67
C ILE A 146 -8.73 -13.74 3.40
N THR A 147 -7.90 -14.18 4.35
CA THR A 147 -6.43 -14.21 4.19
C THR A 147 -6.02 -15.13 3.04
N ARG A 148 -6.62 -16.32 2.94
CA ARG A 148 -6.42 -17.27 1.83
C ARG A 148 -6.86 -16.66 0.49
N LEU A 149 -8.03 -16.02 0.46
CA LEU A 149 -8.56 -15.35 -0.72
C LEU A 149 -7.62 -14.27 -1.24
N LEU A 150 -7.10 -13.41 -0.36
CA LEU A 150 -6.13 -12.39 -0.72
C LEU A 150 -4.80 -12.99 -1.19
N CYS A 151 -4.32 -14.06 -0.54
CA CYS A 151 -3.11 -14.76 -1.00
C CYS A 151 -3.28 -15.21 -2.46
N ASP A 152 -4.39 -15.88 -2.79
CA ASP A 152 -4.63 -16.38 -4.14
C ASP A 152 -4.78 -15.24 -5.16
N CYS A 153 -5.47 -14.15 -4.80
CA CYS A 153 -5.55 -12.95 -5.64
C CYS A 153 -4.16 -12.41 -5.98
N VAL A 154 -3.29 -12.26 -4.98
CA VAL A 154 -1.92 -11.76 -5.16
C VAL A 154 -1.05 -12.73 -5.96
N ILE A 155 -1.14 -14.04 -5.70
CA ILE A 155 -0.39 -15.05 -6.47
C ILE A 155 -0.79 -15.03 -7.94
N VAL A 156 -2.09 -14.98 -8.23
CA VAL A 156 -2.61 -14.89 -9.61
C VAL A 156 -2.18 -13.58 -10.27
N PHE A 157 -2.23 -12.46 -9.56
CA PHE A 157 -1.78 -11.17 -10.05
C PHE A 157 -0.28 -11.18 -10.42
N ILE A 158 0.58 -11.70 -9.54
CA ILE A 158 2.03 -11.78 -9.81
C ILE A 158 2.31 -12.71 -10.99
N LYS A 159 1.60 -13.85 -11.08
CA LYS A 159 1.69 -14.75 -12.23
C LYS A 159 1.21 -14.11 -13.53
N TYR A 160 0.21 -13.22 -13.46
CA TYR A 160 -0.27 -12.44 -14.59
C TYR A 160 0.80 -11.47 -15.10
N LEU A 161 1.51 -10.81 -14.19
CA LEU A 161 2.62 -9.91 -14.52
C LEU A 161 3.80 -10.67 -15.13
N ASN A 162 4.19 -11.80 -14.52
CA ASN A 162 5.30 -12.64 -14.96
C ASN A 162 4.87 -14.10 -15.20
N ARG A 163 4.43 -14.38 -16.43
CA ARG A 163 3.94 -15.72 -16.82
C ARG A 163 5.01 -16.81 -16.74
N ASN A 164 6.28 -16.47 -16.87
CA ASN A 164 7.40 -17.43 -16.87
C ASN A 164 7.86 -17.81 -15.45
N GLU A 165 7.49 -17.02 -14.43
CA GLU A 165 7.89 -17.29 -13.05
C GLU A 165 7.06 -18.41 -12.43
N LYS A 166 7.67 -19.16 -11.52
CA LYS A 166 6.95 -20.17 -10.73
C LYS A 166 5.94 -19.45 -9.82
N PRO A 167 4.71 -19.99 -9.65
CA PRO A 167 3.76 -19.44 -8.69
C PRO A 167 4.40 -19.31 -7.31
N LEU A 168 4.17 -18.18 -6.67
CA LEU A 168 4.64 -17.96 -5.30
C LEU A 168 3.93 -18.89 -4.32
N LYS A 169 4.61 -19.22 -3.24
CA LYS A 169 4.03 -20.01 -2.15
C LYS A 169 3.18 -19.07 -1.28
N SER A 170 2.00 -19.50 -0.82
CA SER A 170 1.16 -18.67 0.05
C SER A 170 1.90 -18.18 1.30
N LYS A 171 2.82 -18.98 1.86
CA LYS A 171 3.67 -18.60 3.00
C LYS A 171 4.52 -17.35 2.76
N SER A 172 4.97 -17.08 1.53
CA SER A 172 5.76 -15.87 1.24
C SER A 172 4.90 -14.63 1.04
N VAL A 173 3.62 -14.81 0.71
CA VAL A 173 2.65 -13.73 0.49
C VAL A 173 1.94 -13.34 1.80
N LEU A 174 1.74 -14.31 2.70
CA LEU A 174 0.98 -14.16 3.93
C LEU A 174 1.34 -12.93 4.79
N PRO A 175 2.62 -12.63 5.08
CA PRO A 175 2.98 -11.47 5.91
C PRO A 175 2.51 -10.12 5.35
N TYR A 176 2.33 -10.06 4.02
CA TYR A 176 1.93 -8.86 3.30
C TYR A 176 0.40 -8.74 3.26
N VAL A 177 -0.33 -9.84 3.16
CA VAL A 177 -1.80 -9.79 3.04
C VAL A 177 -2.54 -9.87 4.38
N GLU A 178 -1.94 -10.45 5.42
CA GLU A 178 -2.59 -10.63 6.72
C GLU A 178 -3.13 -9.33 7.33
N PRO A 179 -2.39 -8.19 7.30
CA PRO A 179 -2.93 -6.93 7.81
C PRO A 179 -4.16 -6.43 7.04
N ALA A 180 -4.19 -6.64 5.72
CA ALA A 180 -5.33 -6.28 4.88
C ALA A 180 -6.52 -7.21 5.14
N ALA A 181 -6.27 -8.51 5.28
CA ALA A 181 -7.30 -9.50 5.58
C ALA A 181 -8.00 -9.20 6.91
N ARG A 182 -7.21 -8.88 7.94
CA ARG A 182 -7.72 -8.47 9.25
C ARG A 182 -8.59 -7.21 9.14
N TRP A 183 -8.10 -6.18 8.45
CA TRP A 183 -8.86 -4.95 8.27
C TRP A 183 -10.18 -5.19 7.52
N ILE A 184 -10.17 -6.00 6.46
CA ILE A 184 -11.39 -6.34 5.70
C ILE A 184 -12.39 -7.07 6.60
N PHE A 185 -11.92 -8.06 7.36
CA PHE A 185 -12.77 -8.79 8.31
C PHE A 185 -13.39 -7.85 9.36
N ASP A 186 -12.61 -6.92 9.91
CA ASP A 186 -13.08 -5.99 10.95
C ASP A 186 -14.10 -4.95 10.42
N ASN A 187 -14.02 -4.55 9.15
CA ASN A 187 -14.84 -3.47 8.58
C ASN A 187 -16.04 -3.96 7.76
N TYR A 188 -15.90 -5.10 7.06
CA TYR A 188 -16.94 -5.64 6.19
C TYR A 188 -17.53 -6.96 6.73
N GLY A 189 -16.83 -7.64 7.65
CA GLY A 189 -17.24 -8.93 8.17
C GLY A 189 -17.10 -10.03 7.14
N GLU A 190 -18.23 -10.52 6.63
CA GLU A 190 -18.29 -11.62 5.68
C GLU A 190 -18.26 -11.10 4.24
N LEU A 191 -17.47 -11.72 3.37
CA LEU A 191 -17.50 -11.46 1.93
C LEU A 191 -18.44 -12.46 1.26
N GLU A 192 -19.28 -11.99 0.34
CA GLU A 192 -20.19 -12.83 -0.42
C GLU A 192 -19.60 -13.28 -1.76
N ARG A 193 -19.78 -14.58 -2.07
CA ARG A 193 -19.31 -15.21 -3.30
C ARG A 193 -19.88 -14.55 -4.55
N LEU A 194 -21.20 -14.36 -4.58
CA LEU A 194 -21.90 -13.85 -5.77
C LEU A 194 -21.44 -12.44 -6.14
N GLN A 195 -21.30 -11.56 -5.13
CA GLN A 195 -20.78 -10.22 -5.31
C GLN A 195 -19.34 -10.27 -5.82
N PHE A 196 -18.48 -11.09 -5.21
CA PHE A 196 -17.10 -11.27 -5.68
C PHE A 196 -17.00 -11.78 -7.13
N GLU A 197 -17.85 -12.73 -7.52
CA GLU A 197 -17.81 -13.32 -8.86
C GLU A 197 -18.38 -12.38 -9.94
N LEU A 198 -19.49 -11.72 -9.67
CA LEU A 198 -20.26 -10.96 -10.66
C LEU A 198 -19.87 -9.48 -10.70
N GLU A 199 -19.69 -8.85 -9.54
CA GLU A 199 -19.47 -7.42 -9.44
C GLU A 199 -17.98 -7.08 -9.59
N THR A 200 -17.64 -6.39 -10.68
CA THR A 200 -16.24 -6.03 -10.98
C THR A 200 -15.63 -5.09 -9.95
N ASN A 201 -16.45 -4.23 -9.35
CA ASN A 201 -15.99 -3.20 -8.44
C ASN A 201 -16.00 -3.66 -6.97
N TYR A 202 -16.84 -4.63 -6.59
CA TYR A 202 -17.05 -5.02 -5.19
C TYR A 202 -15.74 -5.23 -4.41
N PHE A 203 -14.94 -6.21 -4.82
CA PHE A 203 -13.69 -6.50 -4.11
C PHE A 203 -12.61 -5.44 -4.36
N ALA A 204 -12.62 -4.81 -5.54
CA ALA A 204 -11.61 -3.82 -5.89
C ALA A 204 -11.76 -2.51 -5.11
N ASP A 205 -12.99 -2.11 -4.79
CA ASP A 205 -13.28 -0.92 -4.01
C ASP A 205 -12.90 -1.14 -2.54
N ILE A 206 -13.16 -2.33 -1.99
CA ILE A 206 -12.67 -2.74 -0.65
C ILE A 206 -11.13 -2.60 -0.56
N LEU A 207 -10.41 -3.07 -1.58
CA LEU A 207 -8.95 -2.95 -1.64
C LEU A 207 -8.48 -1.49 -1.75
N ALA A 208 -9.21 -0.66 -2.50
CA ALA A 208 -8.91 0.76 -2.63
C ALA A 208 -9.13 1.50 -1.31
N GLU A 209 -10.19 1.18 -0.56
CA GLU A 209 -10.43 1.75 0.76
C GLU A 209 -9.34 1.36 1.77
N TYR A 210 -8.92 0.09 1.78
CA TYR A 210 -7.79 -0.35 2.60
C TYR A 210 -6.52 0.45 2.29
N GLN A 211 -6.23 0.68 1.01
CA GLN A 211 -5.07 1.44 0.57
C GLN A 211 -5.08 2.87 1.09
N VAL A 212 -6.23 3.55 1.07
CA VAL A 212 -6.38 4.91 1.63
C VAL A 212 -6.11 4.90 3.13
N GLN A 213 -6.67 3.92 3.85
CA GLN A 213 -6.48 3.79 5.29
C GLN A 213 -5.02 3.51 5.66
N LEU A 214 -4.34 2.67 4.89
CA LEU A 214 -2.92 2.37 5.05
C LEU A 214 -2.09 3.67 4.97
N LEU A 215 -2.30 4.48 3.93
CA LEU A 215 -1.63 5.78 3.77
C LEU A 215 -1.94 6.74 4.93
N CYS A 216 -3.17 6.76 5.43
CA CYS A 216 -3.55 7.57 6.59
C CYS A 216 -2.82 7.14 7.88
N LEU A 217 -2.69 5.82 8.12
CA LEU A 217 -1.98 5.29 9.29
C LEU A 217 -0.48 5.57 9.22
N PHE A 218 0.13 5.44 8.04
CA PHE A 218 1.52 5.79 7.83
C PHE A 218 1.77 7.28 8.11
N LYS A 219 0.91 8.18 7.61
CA LYS A 219 1.00 9.62 7.90
C LYS A 219 0.92 9.90 9.39
N LYS A 220 -0.07 9.34 10.11
CA LYS A 220 -0.23 9.54 11.56
C LYS A 220 0.98 9.05 12.36
N LYS A 221 1.48 7.83 12.08
CA LYS A 221 2.67 7.29 12.75
C LYS A 221 3.90 8.15 12.48
N LEU A 222 4.10 8.60 11.24
CA LEU A 222 5.20 9.47 10.89
C LEU A 222 5.14 10.79 11.66
N THR A 223 3.96 11.42 11.76
CA THR A 223 3.76 12.64 12.53
C THR A 223 4.12 12.45 14.01
N VAL A 224 3.69 11.36 14.64
CA VAL A 224 4.01 11.09 16.06
C VAL A 224 5.50 10.86 16.27
N VAL A 225 6.15 10.10 15.38
CA VAL A 225 7.59 9.86 15.44
C VAL A 225 8.38 11.15 15.27
N LEU A 226 8.02 11.96 14.26
CA LEU A 226 8.65 13.26 14.02
C LEU A 226 8.45 14.21 15.20
N PHE A 227 7.24 14.27 15.75
CA PHE A 227 6.94 15.11 16.91
C PHE A 227 7.76 14.71 18.14
N THR A 228 7.79 13.42 18.46
CA THR A 228 8.58 12.89 19.59
C THR A 228 10.08 13.14 19.39
N PHE A 229 10.55 13.05 18.15
CA PHE A 229 11.94 13.35 17.80
C PHE A 229 12.27 14.84 17.99
N VAL A 230 11.43 15.74 17.51
CA VAL A 230 11.60 17.19 17.68
C VAL A 230 11.60 17.57 19.16
N GLN A 231 10.67 17.05 19.95
CA GLN A 231 10.64 17.29 21.40
C GLN A 231 11.94 16.88 22.10
N ARG A 232 12.48 15.71 21.76
CA ARG A 232 13.77 15.25 22.30
C ARG A 232 14.92 16.17 21.88
N MET A 233 14.93 16.62 20.63
CA MET A 233 15.97 17.53 20.15
C MET A 233 15.91 18.90 20.83
N CYS A 234 14.72 19.48 21.01
CA CYS A 234 14.54 20.74 21.74
C CYS A 234 15.02 20.65 23.21
N PHE A 235 14.82 19.49 23.85
CA PHE A 235 15.31 19.25 25.20
C PHE A 235 16.84 19.26 25.26
N TYR A 236 17.52 18.66 24.28
CA TYR A 236 18.99 18.64 24.23
C TYR A 236 19.64 19.98 23.92
N THR A 237 18.94 20.89 23.22
CA THR A 237 19.48 22.22 22.90
C THR A 237 19.24 23.25 24.00
N SER A 238 18.41 22.94 24.99
CA SER A 238 18.06 23.85 26.09
C SER A 238 18.96 23.68 27.33
N ILE A 239 19.95 22.78 27.27
CA ILE A 239 20.95 22.50 28.31
C ILE A 239 22.31 22.96 27.79
#